data_AF-A0A2V5UQD6-F1
#
_entry.id   AF-A0A2V5UQD6-F1
#
_cell.length_a   1.000
_cell.length_b   1.000
_cell.length_c   1.000
_cell.angle_alpha   90.00
_cell.angle_beta   90.00
_cell.angle_gamma   90.00
#
_symmetry.space_group_name_H-M   'P 1'
#
loop_
_entity.id
_entity.type
_entity.pdbx_description
1 polymer ?
#
loop_
_entity_poly.entity_id
_entity_poly.type
_entity_poly.pdbx_seq_one_letter_code
_entity_poly.pdbx_strand_id
1 'polypeptide(L)'
;MNWANRITLSRLLLTVLFVIALNSSWNYARTAALVIFLIAGLTDFIDGEIARRYGVVTNFGKLMDPLVDKIMVAAAFISLVPLKAVPAWAATTVVARDFLITGLRLMASAKGQVLPAESLGKQKTSWQIVTIIFFLALLSIAELRYTNETSSWWLRAWNDAGPVLVWITVALTIYSGLGYAWRNRELIASNQ
;
A
#
# COMPACT_ATOMS: atom_id res chain seq x y z
N MET A 1 4.09 -5.82 26.74
CA MET A 1 3.77 -5.60 25.31
C MET A 1 4.47 -4.31 24.87
N ASN A 2 5.49 -4.42 24.02
CA ASN A 2 6.32 -3.27 23.63
C ASN A 2 5.53 -2.26 22.78
N TRP A 3 5.93 -0.99 22.85
CA TRP A 3 5.32 0.12 22.09
C TRP A 3 5.24 -0.16 20.59
N ALA A 4 6.30 -0.74 20.00
CA ALA A 4 6.34 -1.15 18.60
C ALA A 4 5.17 -2.10 18.22
N ASN A 5 4.91 -3.15 19.01
CA ASN A 5 3.83 -4.09 18.72
C ASN A 5 2.44 -3.42 18.77
N ARG A 6 2.24 -2.43 19.64
CA ARG A 6 0.95 -1.72 19.74
C ARG A 6 0.68 -0.89 18.48
N ILE A 7 1.73 -0.36 17.86
CA ILE A 7 1.65 0.44 16.63
C ILE A 7 1.37 -0.45 15.43
N THR A 8 2.07 -1.57 15.30
CA THR A 8 1.80 -2.53 14.24
C THR A 8 0.36 -3.05 14.32
N LEU A 9 -0.13 -3.32 15.54
CA LEU A 9 -1.49 -3.77 15.77
C LEU A 9 -2.54 -2.67 15.54
N SER A 10 -2.25 -1.42 15.93
CA SER A 10 -3.14 -0.30 15.66
C SER A 10 -3.29 -0.05 14.16
N ARG A 11 -2.23 -0.21 13.38
CA ARG A 11 -2.28 -0.09 11.91
C ARG A 11 -3.12 -1.18 11.26
N LEU A 12 -2.99 -2.42 11.75
CA LEU A 12 -3.83 -3.51 11.30
C LEU A 12 -5.31 -3.21 11.59
N LEU A 13 -5.61 -2.70 12.79
CA LEU A 13 -6.95 -2.25 13.16
C LEU A 13 -7.46 -1.12 12.25
N LEU A 14 -6.63 -0.10 12.00
CA LEU A 14 -6.97 1.01 11.09
C LEU A 14 -7.22 0.51 9.66
N THR A 15 -6.47 -0.49 9.19
CA THR A 15 -6.68 -1.11 7.88
C THR A 15 -8.05 -1.79 7.80
N VAL A 16 -8.44 -2.53 8.84
CA VAL A 16 -9.77 -3.16 8.92
C VAL A 16 -10.86 -2.09 8.94
N LEU A 17 -10.70 -1.06 9.76
CA LEU A 17 -11.65 0.07 9.82
C LEU A 17 -11.76 0.80 8.48
N PHE A 18 -10.65 0.96 7.77
CA PHE A 18 -10.63 1.53 6.41
C PHE A 18 -11.48 0.71 5.44
N VAL A 19 -11.30 -0.62 5.42
CA VAL A 19 -12.08 -1.50 4.52
C VAL A 19 -13.57 -1.46 4.85
N ILE A 20 -13.91 -1.49 6.14
CA ILE A 20 -15.30 -1.38 6.61
C ILE A 20 -15.90 -0.04 6.21
N ALA A 21 -15.17 1.06 6.44
CA ALA A 21 -15.61 2.39 6.06
C ALA A 21 -15.84 2.48 4.55
N LEU A 22 -14.91 2.02 3.72
CA LEU A 22 -15.02 2.14 2.27
C LEU A 22 -16.17 1.32 1.66
N ASN A 23 -16.54 0.20 2.29
CA ASN A 23 -17.65 -0.66 1.87
C ASN A 23 -18.99 -0.34 2.56
N SER A 24 -19.00 0.62 3.49
CA SER A 24 -20.23 1.03 4.18
C SER A 24 -21.12 1.86 3.26
N SER A 25 -22.44 1.74 3.42
CA SER A 25 -23.44 2.52 2.70
C SER A 25 -23.73 3.89 3.34
N TRP A 26 -22.95 4.29 4.35
CA TRP A 26 -23.14 5.56 5.05
C TRP A 26 -22.72 6.77 4.20
N ASN A 27 -23.38 7.91 4.38
CA ASN A 27 -23.20 9.11 3.56
C ASN A 27 -21.81 9.76 3.63
N TYR A 28 -20.99 9.41 4.61
CA TYR A 28 -19.62 9.92 4.79
C TYR A 28 -18.57 8.80 4.83
N ALA A 29 -18.96 7.62 4.36
CA ALA A 29 -18.18 6.39 4.43
C ALA A 29 -16.85 6.51 3.67
N ARG A 30 -16.87 7.10 2.47
CA ARG A 30 -15.69 7.24 1.60
C ARG A 30 -14.74 8.31 2.12
N THR A 31 -15.29 9.40 2.62
CA THR A 31 -14.52 10.48 3.26
C THR A 31 -13.87 9.97 4.55
N ALA A 32 -14.59 9.20 5.37
CA ALA A 32 -14.02 8.55 6.54
C ALA A 32 -12.90 7.57 6.15
N ALA A 33 -13.09 6.76 5.10
CA ALA A 33 -12.06 5.85 4.60
C ALA A 33 -10.78 6.60 4.18
N LEU A 34 -10.91 7.73 3.46
CA LEU A 34 -9.78 8.58 3.10
C LEU A 34 -9.04 9.08 4.34
N VAL A 35 -9.76 9.62 5.33
CA VAL A 35 -9.16 10.14 6.56
C VAL A 35 -8.46 9.03 7.33
N ILE A 36 -9.07 7.85 7.47
CA ILE A 36 -8.48 6.69 8.14
C ILE A 36 -7.19 6.26 7.42
N PHE A 37 -7.21 6.20 6.08
CA PHE A 37 -6.04 5.82 5.29
C PHE A 37 -4.88 6.82 5.47
N LEU A 38 -5.18 8.12 5.47
CA LEU A 38 -4.19 9.17 5.71
C LEU A 38 -3.60 9.11 7.12
N ILE A 39 -4.45 8.93 8.14
CA ILE A 39 -4.01 8.76 9.53
C ILE A 39 -3.11 7.52 9.63
N ALA A 40 -3.53 6.38 9.08
CA ALA A 40 -2.76 5.13 9.12
C ALA A 40 -1.38 5.28 8.47
N GLY A 41 -1.30 5.97 7.32
CA GLY A 41 -0.03 6.25 6.65
C GLY A 41 0.85 7.24 7.44
N LEU A 42 0.26 8.26 8.05
CA LEU A 42 1.00 9.24 8.84
C LEU A 42 1.55 8.63 10.14
N THR A 43 0.77 7.75 10.79
CA THR A 43 1.21 6.98 11.96
C THR A 43 2.44 6.13 11.62
N ASP A 44 2.51 5.49 10.44
CA ASP A 44 3.72 4.76 10.02
C ASP A 44 4.96 5.66 9.89
N PHE A 45 4.80 6.84 9.28
CA PHE A 45 5.92 7.74 9.08
C PHE A 45 6.49 8.27 10.41
N ILE A 46 5.61 8.71 11.31
CA ILE A 46 5.99 9.27 12.61
C ILE A 46 6.59 8.17 13.49
N ASP A 47 5.95 7.01 13.56
CA ASP A 47 6.38 5.93 14.45
C ASP A 47 7.62 5.21 13.94
N GLY A 48 7.83 5.13 12.62
CA GLY A 48 9.05 4.61 12.03
C GLY A 48 10.28 5.46 12.38
N GLU A 49 10.12 6.77 12.54
CA GLU A 49 11.17 7.69 12.98
C GLU A 49 11.42 7.56 14.49
N ILE A 50 10.37 7.46 15.30
CA ILE A 50 10.44 7.27 16.76
C ILE A 50 11.09 5.92 17.09
N ALA A 51 10.64 4.82 16.46
CA ALA A 51 11.18 3.48 16.71
C ALA A 51 12.67 3.36 16.38
N ARG A 52 13.15 4.06 15.33
CA ARG A 52 14.59 4.14 15.00
C ARG A 52 15.39 4.90 16.05
N ARG A 53 14.80 5.93 16.67
CA ARG A 53 15.46 6.75 17.70
C ARG A 53 15.54 6.06 19.07
N TYR A 54 14.55 5.26 19.43
CA TYR A 54 14.49 4.61 20.75
C TYR A 54 15.06 3.18 20.78
N GLY A 55 15.42 2.58 19.65
CA GLY A 55 16.15 1.29 19.60
C GLY A 55 15.39 0.07 20.14
N VAL A 56 14.11 0.22 20.51
CA VAL A 56 13.29 -0.86 21.07
C VAL A 56 12.67 -1.68 19.94
N VAL A 57 13.48 -2.51 19.29
CA VAL A 57 13.04 -3.33 18.17
C VAL A 57 12.87 -4.78 18.63
N THR A 58 11.63 -5.29 18.63
CA THR A 58 11.35 -6.71 18.91
C THR A 58 11.52 -7.55 17.64
N ASN A 59 11.91 -8.82 17.78
CA ASN A 59 11.96 -9.74 16.63
C ASN A 59 10.59 -9.90 15.96
N PHE A 60 9.52 -9.84 16.73
CA PHE A 60 8.14 -9.87 16.21
C PHE A 60 7.80 -8.62 15.40
N GLY A 61 8.11 -7.42 15.91
CA GLY A 61 7.87 -6.15 15.21
C GLY A 61 8.63 -6.08 13.89
N LYS A 62 9.91 -6.50 13.86
CA LYS A 62 10.72 -6.55 12.63
C LYS A 62 10.07 -7.35 11.50
N LEU A 63 9.34 -8.40 11.84
CA LEU A 63 8.69 -9.28 10.87
C LEU A 63 7.28 -8.80 10.52
N MET A 64 6.54 -8.28 11.50
CA MET A 64 5.17 -7.80 11.30
C MET A 64 5.10 -6.44 10.61
N ASP A 65 6.03 -5.52 10.86
CA ASP A 65 5.96 -4.16 10.30
C ASP A 65 5.96 -4.15 8.77
N PRO A 66 6.87 -4.86 8.06
CA PRO A 66 6.85 -4.92 6.60
C PRO A 66 5.61 -5.65 6.07
N LEU A 67 5.04 -6.58 6.84
CA LEU A 67 3.89 -7.36 6.44
C LEU A 67 2.60 -6.54 6.53
N VAL A 68 2.39 -5.83 7.65
CA VAL A 68 1.21 -4.97 7.85
C VAL A 68 1.23 -3.78 6.90
N ASP A 69 2.39 -3.21 6.57
CA ASP A 69 2.53 -2.20 5.51
C ASP A 69 1.94 -2.69 4.18
N LYS A 70 2.28 -3.92 3.77
CA LYS A 70 1.76 -4.50 2.52
C LYS A 70 0.29 -4.89 2.60
N ILE A 71 -0.20 -5.32 3.76
CA ILE A 71 -1.63 -5.58 3.96
C ILE A 71 -2.43 -4.29 3.75
N MET A 72 -1.99 -3.14 4.27
CA MET A 72 -2.72 -1.88 4.12
C MET A 72 -2.86 -1.45 2.66
N VAL A 73 -1.76 -1.46 1.91
CA VAL A 73 -1.76 -1.13 0.48
C VAL A 73 -2.60 -2.14 -0.32
N ALA A 74 -2.48 -3.43 -0.02
CA ALA A 74 -3.26 -4.46 -0.69
C ALA A 74 -4.76 -4.34 -0.42
N ALA A 75 -5.15 -4.10 0.84
CA ALA A 75 -6.54 -3.88 1.22
C ALA A 75 -7.15 -2.69 0.48
N ALA A 76 -6.38 -1.60 0.31
CA ALA A 76 -6.80 -0.45 -0.46
C ALA A 76 -7.00 -0.78 -1.94
N PHE A 77 -6.02 -1.40 -2.60
CA PHE A 77 -6.15 -1.79 -4.01
C PHE A 77 -7.32 -2.74 -4.26
N ILE A 78 -7.50 -3.75 -3.40
CA ILE A 78 -8.59 -4.72 -3.50
C ILE A 78 -9.95 -4.02 -3.31
N SER A 79 -10.06 -3.12 -2.35
CA SER A 79 -11.32 -2.40 -2.07
C SER A 79 -11.68 -1.37 -3.15
N LEU A 80 -10.72 -0.93 -3.96
CA LEU A 80 -10.94 -0.05 -5.11
C LEU A 80 -11.45 -0.79 -6.37
N VAL A 81 -11.29 -2.12 -6.44
CA VAL A 81 -11.78 -2.94 -7.56
C VAL A 81 -13.29 -2.90 -7.74
N PRO A 82 -14.13 -3.19 -6.72
CA PRO A 82 -15.59 -3.14 -6.87
C PRO A 82 -16.10 -1.73 -7.22
N LEU A 83 -15.34 -0.70 -6.86
CA LEU A 83 -15.64 0.71 -7.17
C LEU A 83 -15.27 1.10 -8.61
N LYS A 84 -14.77 0.17 -9.43
CA LYS A 84 -14.30 0.39 -10.81
C LYS A 84 -13.17 1.44 -10.93
N ALA A 85 -12.50 1.76 -9.82
CA ALA A 85 -11.37 2.69 -9.79
C ALA A 85 -10.10 2.03 -10.34
N VAL A 86 -9.87 0.76 -9.96
CA VAL A 86 -8.70 -0.02 -10.40
C VAL A 86 -9.19 -1.33 -11.00
N PRO A 87 -8.71 -1.74 -12.19
CA PRO A 87 -9.07 -3.03 -12.75
C PRO A 87 -8.44 -4.17 -11.92
N ALA A 88 -9.18 -5.27 -11.77
CA ALA A 88 -8.78 -6.39 -10.93
C ALA A 88 -7.38 -6.92 -11.24
N TRP A 89 -7.02 -7.03 -12.53
CA TRP A 89 -5.70 -7.50 -12.96
C TRP A 89 -4.55 -6.61 -12.46
N ALA A 90 -4.75 -5.29 -12.40
CA ALA A 90 -3.75 -4.35 -11.92
C ALA A 90 -3.58 -4.47 -10.40
N ALA A 91 -4.69 -4.54 -9.66
CA ALA A 91 -4.68 -4.78 -8.22
C ALA A 91 -3.98 -6.10 -7.88
N THR A 92 -4.34 -7.20 -8.55
CA THR A 92 -3.70 -8.51 -8.36
C THR A 92 -2.21 -8.46 -8.66
N THR A 93 -1.79 -7.81 -9.75
CA THR A 93 -0.36 -7.68 -10.11
C THR A 93 0.42 -6.94 -9.02
N VAL A 94 -0.14 -5.83 -8.52
CA VAL A 94 0.47 -5.04 -7.44
C VAL A 94 0.61 -5.86 -6.16
N VAL A 95 -0.48 -6.49 -5.72
CA VAL A 95 -0.51 -7.28 -4.48
C VAL A 95 0.41 -8.48 -4.58
N ALA A 96 0.27 -9.31 -5.62
CA ALA A 96 1.06 -10.52 -5.79
C ALA A 96 2.57 -10.20 -5.76
N ARG A 97 2.99 -9.20 -6.53
CA ARG A 97 4.40 -8.81 -6.62
C ARG A 97 4.93 -8.30 -5.28
N ASP A 98 4.19 -7.44 -4.58
CA ASP A 98 4.66 -6.85 -3.33
C ASP A 98 4.74 -7.88 -2.18
N PHE A 99 3.82 -8.85 -2.14
CA PHE A 99 3.90 -9.97 -1.20
C PHE A 99 5.03 -10.94 -1.55
N LEU A 100 5.24 -11.27 -2.83
CA LEU A 100 6.33 -12.15 -3.26
C LEU A 100 7.70 -11.61 -2.82
N ILE A 101 7.99 -10.33 -3.08
CA ILE A 101 9.29 -9.75 -2.73
C ILE A 101 9.46 -9.57 -1.23
N THR A 102 8.39 -9.18 -0.53
CA THR A 102 8.42 -9.09 0.93
C THR A 102 8.68 -10.47 1.53
N GLY A 103 8.00 -11.51 1.04
CA GLY A 103 8.21 -12.90 1.45
C GLY A 103 9.64 -13.38 1.21
N LEU A 104 10.19 -13.17 0.02
CA LEU A 104 11.58 -13.52 -0.30
C LEU A 104 12.57 -12.81 0.64
N ARG A 105 12.34 -11.53 0.93
CA ARG A 105 13.20 -10.76 1.85
C ARG A 105 13.13 -11.30 3.28
N LEU A 106 11.93 -11.64 3.76
CA LEU A 106 11.74 -12.23 5.08
C LEU A 106 12.43 -13.60 5.18
N MET A 107 12.31 -14.45 4.16
CA MET A 107 12.97 -15.76 4.11
C MET A 107 14.49 -15.64 4.15
N ALA A 108 15.06 -14.73 3.37
CA ALA A 108 16.51 -14.54 3.35
C ALA A 108 17.04 -13.93 4.65
N SER A 109 16.30 -12.97 5.23
CA SER A 109 16.63 -12.41 6.55
C SER A 109 16.60 -13.49 7.64
N ALA A 110 15.70 -14.47 7.56
CA ALA A 110 15.66 -15.60 8.48
C ALA A 110 16.88 -16.53 8.33
N LYS A 111 17.49 -16.60 7.14
CA LYS A 111 18.72 -17.34 6.85
C LYS A 111 20.00 -16.53 7.12
N GLY A 112 19.90 -15.34 7.73
CA GLY A 112 21.05 -14.48 8.02
C GLY A 112 21.64 -13.75 6.80
N GLN A 113 21.01 -13.88 5.62
CA GLN A 113 21.42 -13.15 4.42
C GLN A 113 20.64 -11.85 4.33
N VAL A 114 21.35 -10.73 4.45
CA VAL A 114 20.75 -9.39 4.33
C VAL A 114 20.66 -9.03 2.86
N LEU A 115 19.48 -9.17 2.25
CA LEU A 115 19.26 -8.59 0.92
C LEU A 115 19.23 -7.07 1.05
N PRO A 116 20.09 -6.34 0.31
CA PRO A 116 20.13 -4.89 0.40
C PRO A 116 18.78 -4.29 0.00
N ALA A 117 18.32 -3.31 0.78
CA ALA A 117 17.10 -2.57 0.51
C ALA A 117 17.25 -1.78 -0.80
N GLU A 118 16.48 -2.15 -1.83
CA GLU A 118 16.51 -1.44 -3.10
C GLU A 118 15.89 -0.03 -2.99
N SER A 119 16.66 0.98 -3.43
CA SER A 119 16.17 2.35 -3.65
C SER A 119 14.98 2.39 -4.63
N LEU A 120 14.96 1.48 -5.62
CA LEU A 120 13.84 1.31 -6.57
C LEU A 120 12.51 0.96 -5.89
N GLY A 121 12.57 0.34 -4.70
CA GLY A 121 11.40 0.01 -3.91
C GLY A 121 10.75 1.20 -3.21
N LYS A 122 11.44 2.35 -3.06
CA LYS A 122 10.84 3.56 -2.45
C LYS A 122 9.95 4.31 -3.43
N GLN A 123 10.38 4.42 -4.69
CA GLN A 123 9.62 5.14 -5.70
C GLN A 123 8.27 4.47 -5.97
N LYS A 124 8.24 3.13 -6.11
CA LYS A 124 6.98 2.40 -6.35
C LYS A 124 5.94 2.65 -5.25
N THR A 125 6.35 2.68 -3.98
CA THR A 125 5.41 2.75 -2.84
C THR A 125 4.79 4.12 -2.75
N SER A 126 5.57 5.16 -3.04
CA SER A 126 5.05 6.52 -3.17
C SER A 126 3.98 6.59 -4.26
N TRP A 127 4.23 6.00 -5.43
CA TRP A 127 3.24 5.98 -6.53
C TRP A 127 1.98 5.17 -6.20
N GLN A 128 2.11 4.04 -5.49
CA GLN A 128 0.98 3.26 -5.01
C GLN A 128 0.10 4.06 -4.03
N ILE A 129 0.73 4.72 -3.06
CA ILE A 129 0.04 5.56 -2.07
C ILE A 129 -0.66 6.74 -2.77
N VAL A 130 0.03 7.42 -3.70
CA VAL A 130 -0.54 8.52 -4.48
C VAL A 130 -1.76 8.06 -5.27
N THR A 131 -1.69 6.90 -5.91
CA THR A 131 -2.81 6.34 -6.68
C THR A 131 -4.01 6.02 -5.78
N ILE A 132 -3.77 5.43 -4.61
CA ILE A 132 -4.83 5.16 -3.63
C ILE A 132 -5.47 6.46 -3.15
N ILE A 133 -4.67 7.44 -2.72
CA ILE A 133 -5.17 8.73 -2.23
C ILE A 133 -5.94 9.47 -3.34
N PHE A 134 -5.47 9.42 -4.58
CA PHE A 134 -6.14 10.03 -5.73
C PHE A 134 -7.57 9.50 -5.90
N PHE A 135 -7.75 8.17 -5.92
CA PHE A 135 -9.08 7.58 -6.06
C PHE A 135 -9.96 7.83 -4.83
N LEU A 136 -9.41 7.71 -3.62
CA LEU A 136 -10.16 7.98 -2.38
C LEU A 136 -10.61 9.45 -2.31
N ALA A 137 -9.78 10.40 -2.75
CA ALA A 137 -10.12 11.82 -2.79
C ALA A 137 -11.23 12.09 -3.81
N LEU A 138 -11.13 11.49 -4.99
CA LEU A 138 -12.14 11.62 -6.04
C LEU A 138 -13.50 11.05 -5.60
N LEU A 139 -13.49 9.93 -4.86
CA LEU A 139 -14.66 9.31 -4.25
C LEU A 139 -15.26 10.16 -3.11
N SER A 140 -14.42 10.77 -2.27
CA SER A 140 -14.83 11.66 -1.18
C SER A 140 -15.45 12.96 -1.70
N ILE A 141 -14.87 13.56 -2.75
CA ILE A 141 -15.40 14.77 -3.40
C ILE A 141 -16.79 14.51 -3.99
N ALA A 142 -16.96 13.36 -4.65
CA ALA A 142 -18.26 12.94 -5.20
C ALA A 142 -19.29 12.71 -4.09
N GLU A 143 -18.88 12.08 -2.98
CA GLU A 143 -19.72 11.83 -1.81
C GLU A 143 -20.21 13.12 -1.14
N LEU A 144 -19.32 14.10 -0.96
CA LEU A 144 -19.62 15.41 -0.35
C LEU A 144 -20.47 16.31 -1.27
N ARG A 145 -20.94 15.81 -2.43
CA ARG A 145 -21.72 16.54 -3.44
C ARG A 145 -21.06 17.85 -3.87
N TYR A 146 -19.74 17.95 -3.73
CA TYR A 146 -18.99 19.12 -4.19
C TYR A 146 -18.93 19.18 -5.73
N THR A 147 -19.15 18.03 -6.37
CA THR A 147 -19.32 17.90 -7.82
C THR A 147 -20.67 17.28 -8.13
N ASN A 148 -21.42 17.88 -9.06
CA ASN A 148 -22.42 17.10 -9.79
C ASN A 148 -21.67 16.03 -10.60
N GLU A 149 -22.15 14.80 -10.66
CA GLU A 149 -21.53 13.68 -11.43
C GLU A 149 -21.31 14.02 -12.93
N THR A 150 -21.91 15.12 -13.40
CA THR A 150 -21.77 15.70 -14.74
C THR A 150 -20.62 16.71 -14.88
N SER A 151 -19.84 16.96 -13.83
CA SER A 151 -18.72 17.91 -13.92
C SER A 151 -17.61 17.35 -14.80
N SER A 152 -17.32 18.06 -15.90
CA SER A 152 -16.40 17.61 -16.96
C SER A 152 -14.97 17.35 -16.44
N TRP A 153 -14.54 18.04 -15.39
CA TRP A 153 -13.23 17.82 -14.78
C TRP A 153 -13.16 16.51 -13.98
N TRP A 154 -14.23 16.15 -13.26
CA TRP A 154 -14.29 14.93 -12.45
C TRP A 154 -14.28 13.70 -13.36
N LEU A 155 -15.08 13.75 -14.44
CA LEU A 155 -15.13 12.69 -15.45
C LEU A 155 -13.77 12.50 -16.14
N ARG A 156 -13.05 13.57 -16.48
CA ARG A 156 -11.68 13.49 -17.03
C ARG A 156 -10.70 12.92 -16.01
N ALA A 157 -10.79 13.32 -14.74
CA ALA A 157 -9.94 12.79 -13.69
C ALA A 157 -10.18 11.27 -13.49
N TRP A 158 -11.44 10.82 -13.52
CA TRP A 158 -11.79 9.41 -13.37
C TRP A 158 -11.39 8.57 -14.59
N ASN A 159 -11.74 9.03 -15.81
CA ASN A 159 -11.61 8.23 -17.03
C ASN A 159 -10.24 8.34 -17.70
N ASP A 160 -9.58 9.49 -17.62
CA ASP A 160 -8.30 9.72 -18.30
C ASP A 160 -7.14 9.62 -17.31
N ALA A 161 -7.18 10.42 -16.23
CA ALA A 161 -6.06 10.48 -15.27
C ALA A 161 -5.94 9.22 -14.39
N GLY A 162 -7.06 8.64 -13.95
CA GLY A 162 -7.10 7.43 -13.14
C GLY A 162 -6.38 6.25 -13.80
N PRO A 163 -6.74 5.84 -15.02
CA PRO A 163 -6.06 4.77 -15.73
C PRO A 163 -4.58 5.04 -15.98
N VAL A 164 -4.21 6.28 -16.30
CA VAL A 164 -2.79 6.67 -16.48
C VAL A 164 -1.99 6.44 -15.19
N LEU A 165 -2.52 6.85 -14.03
CA LEU A 165 -1.90 6.60 -12.73
C LEU A 165 -1.77 5.11 -12.39
N VAL A 166 -2.81 4.32 -12.71
CA VAL A 166 -2.77 2.87 -12.53
C VAL A 166 -1.69 2.24 -13.41
N TRP A 167 -1.60 2.63 -14.68
CA TRP A 167 -0.57 2.13 -15.60
C TRP A 167 0.84 2.49 -15.14
N ILE A 168 1.07 3.72 -14.70
CA ILE A 168 2.36 4.15 -14.12
C ILE A 168 2.69 3.29 -12.90
N THR A 169 1.73 3.09 -12.01
CA THR A 169 1.91 2.30 -10.78
C THR A 169 2.25 0.84 -11.09
N VAL A 170 1.53 0.21 -12.02
CA VAL A 170 1.79 -1.16 -12.46
C VAL A 170 3.16 -1.26 -13.14
N ALA A 171 3.49 -0.34 -14.05
CA ALA A 171 4.77 -0.32 -14.75
C ALA A 171 5.94 -0.21 -13.77
N LEU A 172 5.87 0.69 -12.79
CA LEU A 172 6.90 0.81 -11.74
C LEU A 172 6.97 -0.41 -10.83
N THR A 173 5.82 -1.02 -10.54
CA THR A 173 5.73 -2.25 -9.75
C THR A 173 6.43 -3.41 -10.47
N ILE A 174 6.15 -3.60 -11.76
CA ILE A 174 6.79 -4.61 -12.60
C ILE A 174 8.27 -4.32 -12.77
N TYR A 175 8.65 -3.07 -13.10
CA TYR A 175 10.04 -2.67 -13.27
C TYR A 175 10.88 -2.93 -12.02
N SER A 176 10.37 -2.52 -10.86
CA SER A 176 11.01 -2.82 -9.58
C SER A 176 11.04 -4.34 -9.33
N GLY A 177 10.04 -5.10 -9.78
CA GLY A 177 9.96 -6.55 -9.60
C GLY A 177 11.03 -7.29 -10.40
N LEU A 178 11.14 -6.95 -11.67
CA LEU A 178 12.15 -7.48 -12.58
C LEU A 178 13.55 -7.08 -12.13
N GLY A 179 13.76 -5.83 -11.70
CA GLY A 179 15.04 -5.37 -11.16
C GLY A 179 15.48 -6.21 -9.94
N TYR A 180 14.55 -6.50 -9.04
CA TYR A 180 14.81 -7.35 -7.87
C TYR A 180 15.12 -8.80 -8.27
N ALA A 181 14.32 -9.39 -9.17
CA ALA A 181 14.50 -10.76 -9.62
C ALA A 181 15.82 -10.96 -10.37
N TRP A 182 16.20 -10.02 -11.24
CA TRP A 182 17.46 -10.07 -11.97
C TRP A 182 18.63 -10.00 -11.01
N ARG A 183 18.64 -9.04 -10.08
CA ARG A 183 19.80 -8.82 -9.22
C ARG A 183 19.98 -9.87 -8.14
N ASN A 184 18.90 -10.54 -7.74
CA ASN A 184 18.94 -11.65 -6.79
C ASN A 184 18.85 -13.02 -7.48
N ARG A 185 19.06 -13.09 -8.79
CA ARG A 185 19.05 -14.36 -9.55
C ARG A 185 20.01 -15.39 -8.96
N GLU A 186 21.15 -14.94 -8.42
CA GLU A 186 22.17 -15.81 -7.84
C GLU A 186 21.76 -16.40 -6.48
N LEU A 187 20.84 -15.75 -5.77
CA LEU A 187 20.26 -16.26 -4.50
C LEU A 187 19.04 -17.16 -4.74
N ILE A 188 18.31 -16.92 -5.84
CA ILE A 188 17.18 -17.77 -6.25
C ILE A 188 17.68 -19.04 -6.96
N ALA A 189 18.79 -18.93 -7.69
CA ALA A 189 19.43 -20.02 -8.41
C ALA A 189 20.59 -20.68 -7.63
N SER A 190 20.82 -20.33 -6.35
CA SER A 190 21.84 -21.04 -5.56
C SER A 190 21.39 -22.48 -5.32
N ASN A 191 22.00 -23.37 -6.11
CA ASN A 191 21.95 -24.82 -6.16
C ASN A 191 21.43 -25.52 -4.89
N GLN A 192 20.47 -26.42 -5.11
CA GLN A 192 20.29 -27.64 -4.33
C GLN A 192 21.60 -28.46 -4.32
#